data_AF-A0A0A1GVL6-F1
#
_entry.id   AF-A0A0A1GVL6-F1
#
_cell.length_a   1.000
_cell.length_b   1.000
_cell.length_c   1.000
_cell.angle_alpha   90.00
_cell.angle_beta   90.00
_cell.angle_gamma   90.00
#
_symmetry.space_group_name_H-M   'P 1'
#
loop_
_entity.id
_entity.type
_entity.pdbx_description
1 polymer ?
#
loop_
_entity_poly.entity_id
_entity_poly.type
_entity_poly.pdbx_seq_one_letter_code
_entity_poly.pdbx_strand_id
1 'polypeptide(L)'
;MEQIPEDLKGLLGKPELQLGIGDLSHVTGVSQSQLRYWESKKYIQSIKTSESKNRKYSLKILGEVCLIKDYLDEGFTLPAAVKKAEKRKEVMSFMRKVIIDRFDSLTQVDGKPAINLGPVEGQNSKNIFAVLIDQEIILRLLPAK
;
A
#
# COMPACT_ATOMS: atom_id res chain seq x y z
N MET A 1 17.06 13.49 15.78
CA MET A 1 15.86 12.87 15.19
C MET A 1 16.29 12.30 13.86
N GLU A 2 16.30 10.98 13.72
CA GLU A 2 16.48 10.36 12.39
C GLU A 2 15.18 10.55 11.63
N GLN A 3 15.18 11.52 10.71
CA GLN A 3 14.15 11.61 9.70
C GLN A 3 14.26 10.35 8.83
N ILE A 4 13.13 9.70 8.59
CA ILE A 4 13.09 8.59 7.63
C ILE A 4 13.56 9.13 6.28
N PRO A 5 14.49 8.44 5.58
CA PRO A 5 14.91 8.85 4.25
C PRO A 5 13.69 9.09 3.36
N GLU A 6 13.67 10.22 2.66
CA GLU A 6 12.55 10.59 1.78
C GLU A 6 12.26 9.48 0.75
N ASP A 7 13.30 8.74 0.36
CA ASP A 7 13.22 7.56 -0.51
C ASP A 7 12.38 6.42 0.12
N LEU A 8 12.45 6.22 1.44
CA LEU A 8 11.65 5.20 2.14
C LEU A 8 10.18 5.61 2.25
N LYS A 9 9.89 6.92 2.42
CA LYS A 9 8.52 7.44 2.26
C LYS A 9 8.04 7.29 0.81
N GLY A 10 8.92 7.50 -0.16
CA GLY A 10 8.69 7.26 -1.58
C GLY A 10 8.35 5.80 -1.89
N LEU A 11 8.99 4.83 -1.27
CA LEU A 11 8.69 3.40 -1.47
C LEU A 11 7.25 3.03 -1.11
N LEU A 12 6.70 3.64 -0.06
CA LEU A 12 5.31 3.48 0.31
C LEU A 12 4.42 4.35 -0.61
N GLY A 13 4.82 5.61 -0.83
CA GLY A 13 4.05 6.69 -1.43
C GLY A 13 4.03 6.77 -2.96
N LYS A 14 4.93 6.09 -3.66
CA LYS A 14 5.07 6.14 -5.13
C LYS A 14 5.09 4.75 -5.80
N PRO A 15 4.78 4.67 -7.10
CA PRO A 15 4.84 3.43 -7.89
C PRO A 15 6.27 2.94 -8.19
N GLU A 16 7.28 3.43 -7.46
CA GLU A 16 8.71 3.17 -7.70
C GLU A 16 9.08 1.72 -7.33
N LEU A 17 8.33 1.05 -6.46
CA LEU A 17 8.47 -0.39 -6.26
C LEU A 17 7.92 -1.15 -7.47
N GLN A 18 8.84 -1.70 -8.26
CA GLN A 18 8.57 -2.37 -9.53
C GLN A 18 8.78 -3.88 -9.44
N LEU A 19 7.67 -4.60 -9.36
CA LEU A 19 7.61 -6.05 -9.28
C LEU A 19 7.61 -6.68 -10.68
N GLY A 20 8.31 -7.81 -10.85
CA GLY A 20 8.14 -8.66 -12.03
C GLY A 20 6.87 -9.49 -11.96
N ILE A 21 6.50 -10.13 -13.07
CA ILE A 21 5.35 -11.06 -13.09
C ILE A 21 5.57 -12.28 -12.18
N GLY A 22 6.83 -12.68 -11.99
CA GLY A 22 7.22 -13.75 -11.05
C GLY A 22 6.87 -13.39 -9.61
N ASP A 23 7.21 -12.17 -9.18
CA ASP A 23 6.90 -11.67 -7.84
C ASP A 23 5.38 -11.56 -7.62
N LEU A 24 4.64 -11.04 -8.61
CA LEU A 24 3.17 -11.02 -8.56
C LEU A 24 2.61 -12.43 -8.38
N SER A 25 3.12 -13.38 -9.17
CA SER A 25 2.66 -14.76 -9.10
C SER A 25 2.97 -15.39 -7.75
N HIS A 26 4.15 -15.15 -7.21
CA HIS A 26 4.57 -15.66 -5.90
C HIS A 26 3.71 -15.09 -4.77
N VAL A 27 3.51 -13.77 -4.74
CA VAL A 27 2.76 -13.10 -3.66
C VAL A 27 1.27 -13.39 -3.72
N THR A 28 0.69 -13.42 -4.92
CA THR A 28 -0.77 -13.59 -5.07
C THR A 28 -1.20 -15.03 -5.23
N GLY A 29 -0.30 -15.94 -5.60
CA GLY A 29 -0.66 -17.32 -5.96
C GLY A 29 -1.41 -17.45 -7.29
N VAL A 30 -1.63 -16.36 -8.03
CA VAL A 30 -2.18 -16.41 -9.40
C VAL A 30 -1.06 -16.83 -10.34
N SER A 31 -1.33 -17.77 -11.25
CA SER A 31 -0.30 -18.23 -12.20
C SER A 31 0.15 -17.10 -13.14
N GLN A 32 1.42 -17.11 -13.56
CA GLN A 32 1.93 -16.13 -14.53
C GLN A 32 1.11 -16.13 -15.84
N SER A 33 0.61 -17.28 -16.29
CA SER A 33 -0.24 -17.39 -17.48
C SER A 33 -1.57 -16.65 -17.31
N GLN A 34 -2.22 -16.81 -16.15
CA GLN A 34 -3.44 -16.05 -15.82
C GLN A 34 -3.15 -14.55 -15.76
N LEU A 35 -2.05 -14.13 -15.12
CA LEU A 35 -1.66 -12.72 -15.06
C LEU A 35 -1.44 -12.12 -16.46
N ARG A 36 -0.75 -12.83 -17.36
CA ARG A 36 -0.57 -12.40 -18.76
C ARG A 36 -1.91 -12.32 -19.50
N TYR A 37 -2.82 -13.26 -19.24
CA TYR A 37 -4.17 -13.24 -19.79
C TYR A 37 -4.99 -12.05 -19.26
N TRP A 38 -4.93 -11.75 -17.96
CA TRP A 38 -5.61 -10.59 -17.37
C TRP A 38 -5.07 -9.29 -17.94
N GLU A 39 -3.76 -9.20 -18.15
CA GLU A 39 -3.14 -8.03 -18.77
C GLU A 39 -3.52 -7.89 -20.26
N SER A 40 -3.58 -8.99 -21.02
CA SER A 40 -4.01 -8.92 -22.43
C SER A 40 -5.48 -8.49 -22.57
N LYS A 41 -6.31 -8.83 -21.59
CA LYS A 41 -7.69 -8.35 -21.45
C LYS A 41 -7.81 -6.95 -20.85
N LYS A 42 -6.69 -6.28 -20.54
CA LYS A 42 -6.60 -4.96 -19.91
C LYS A 42 -7.21 -4.87 -18.50
N TYR A 43 -7.40 -6.01 -17.82
CA TYR A 43 -7.89 -6.05 -16.44
C TYR A 43 -6.83 -5.61 -15.43
N ILE A 44 -5.56 -5.81 -15.75
CA ILE A 44 -4.40 -5.26 -15.04
C ILE A 44 -3.44 -4.65 -16.06
N GLN A 45 -2.56 -3.73 -15.63
CA GLN A 45 -1.64 -3.04 -16.55
C GLN A 45 -0.24 -2.93 -15.95
N SER A 46 0.78 -3.34 -16.70
CA SER A 46 2.17 -3.08 -16.34
C SER A 46 2.55 -1.60 -16.53
N ILE A 47 3.55 -1.17 -15.77
CA ILE A 47 4.28 0.07 -15.99
C ILE A 47 5.17 -0.13 -17.22
N LYS A 48 4.99 0.70 -18.24
CA LYS A 48 5.87 0.75 -19.40
C LYS A 48 7.08 1.64 -19.06
N THR A 49 8.22 1.04 -18.81
CA THR A 49 9.52 1.74 -18.79
C THR A 49 10.09 1.78 -20.20
N SER A 50 10.48 2.97 -20.67
CA SER A 50 11.05 3.21 -22.01
C SER A 50 12.33 2.40 -22.29
N GLU A 51 13.01 1.92 -21.25
CA GLU A 51 14.34 1.30 -21.33
C GLU A 51 14.32 -0.24 -21.21
N SER A 52 13.18 -0.85 -20.88
CA SER A 52 13.11 -2.29 -20.56
C SER A 52 11.92 -2.97 -21.22
N LYS A 53 12.18 -4.06 -21.96
CA LYS A 53 11.14 -4.98 -22.47
C LYS A 53 10.45 -5.76 -21.35
N ASN A 54 11.02 -5.79 -20.15
CA ASN A 54 10.45 -6.51 -19.01
C ASN A 54 9.32 -5.70 -18.40
N ARG A 55 8.12 -6.31 -18.39
CA ARG A 55 6.94 -5.75 -17.75
C ARG A 55 7.15 -5.65 -16.24
N LYS A 56 6.87 -4.48 -15.69
CA LYS A 56 6.94 -4.20 -14.27
C LYS A 56 5.56 -3.83 -13.75
N TYR A 57 5.27 -4.11 -12.49
CA TYR A 57 3.98 -3.86 -11.87
C TYR A 57 4.20 -3.10 -10.56
N SER A 58 3.33 -2.13 -10.27
CA SER A 58 3.37 -1.40 -9.00
C SER A 58 2.67 -2.20 -7.89
N LEU A 59 2.90 -1.80 -6.64
CA LEU A 59 2.10 -2.24 -5.49
C LEU A 59 0.60 -2.06 -5.66
N LYS A 60 0.18 -1.03 -6.41
CA LYS A 60 -1.23 -0.83 -6.74
C LYS A 60 -1.78 -2.00 -7.56
N ILE A 61 -1.06 -2.42 -8.59
CA ILE A 61 -1.47 -3.56 -9.42
C ILE A 61 -1.43 -4.85 -8.60
N LEU A 62 -0.44 -5.02 -7.73
CA LEU A 62 -0.41 -6.15 -6.80
C LEU A 62 -1.70 -6.23 -5.97
N GLY A 63 -2.11 -5.11 -5.36
CA GLY A 63 -3.36 -5.04 -4.60
C GLY A 63 -4.61 -5.31 -5.45
N GLU A 64 -4.64 -4.83 -6.70
CA GLU A 64 -5.73 -5.14 -7.65
C GLU A 64 -5.79 -6.64 -7.97
N VAL A 65 -4.65 -7.30 -8.19
CA VAL A 65 -4.58 -8.75 -8.43
C VAL A 65 -5.07 -9.53 -7.21
N CYS A 66 -4.66 -9.16 -5.99
CA CYS A 66 -5.15 -9.80 -4.76
C CYS A 66 -6.67 -9.71 -4.66
N LEU A 67 -7.25 -8.53 -4.86
CA LEU A 67 -8.70 -8.35 -4.80
C LEU A 67 -9.44 -9.16 -5.87
N ILE A 68 -8.93 -9.20 -7.10
CA ILE A 68 -9.52 -10.02 -8.16
C ILE A 68 -9.48 -11.49 -7.75
N LYS A 69 -8.34 -11.96 -7.22
CA LYS A 69 -8.19 -13.34 -6.76
C LYS A 69 -9.18 -13.68 -5.64
N ASP A 70 -9.32 -12.83 -4.63
CA ASP A 70 -10.25 -13.05 -3.52
C ASP A 70 -11.68 -13.27 -4.05
N TYR A 71 -12.11 -12.45 -5.01
CA TYR A 71 -13.42 -12.63 -5.64
C TYR A 71 -13.51 -13.88 -6.54
N LEU A 72 -12.43 -14.30 -7.19
CA LEU A 72 -12.41 -15.57 -7.92
C LEU A 72 -12.54 -16.76 -6.96
N ASP A 73 -11.87 -16.72 -5.81
CA ASP A 73 -11.94 -17.75 -4.77
C ASP A 73 -13.35 -17.82 -4.14
N GLU A 74 -14.06 -16.68 -4.08
CA GLU A 74 -15.49 -16.61 -3.71
C GLU A 74 -16.45 -17.18 -4.80
N GLY A 75 -15.93 -17.60 -5.96
CA GLY A 75 -16.70 -18.21 -7.04
C GLY A 75 -17.24 -17.22 -8.09
N PHE A 76 -16.81 -15.96 -8.08
CA PHE A 76 -17.19 -15.01 -9.13
C PHE A 76 -16.47 -15.32 -10.45
N THR A 77 -17.09 -14.97 -11.57
CA THR A 77 -16.41 -14.97 -12.87
C THR A 77 -15.37 -13.86 -12.92
N LEU A 78 -14.32 -14.03 -13.74
CA LEU A 78 -13.26 -13.02 -13.87
C LEU A 78 -13.79 -11.60 -14.18
N PRO A 79 -14.73 -11.38 -15.13
CA PRO A 79 -15.28 -10.04 -15.35
C PRO A 79 -16.01 -9.46 -14.13
N ALA A 80 -16.72 -10.30 -13.36
CA ALA A 80 -17.40 -9.86 -12.15
C ALA A 80 -16.41 -9.54 -11.02
N ALA A 81 -15.36 -10.35 -10.86
CA ALA A 81 -14.28 -10.12 -9.91
C ALA A 81 -13.53 -8.80 -10.20
N VAL A 82 -13.19 -8.54 -11.47
CA VAL A 82 -12.57 -7.28 -11.90
C VAL A 82 -13.46 -6.09 -11.57
N LYS A 83 -14.75 -6.13 -11.93
CA LYS A 83 -15.70 -5.05 -11.63
C LYS A 83 -15.85 -4.79 -10.13
N LYS A 84 -15.79 -5.84 -9.30
CA LYS A 84 -15.84 -5.70 -7.84
C LYS A 84 -14.54 -5.12 -7.29
N ALA A 85 -13.39 -5.56 -7.77
CA ALA A 85 -12.09 -5.01 -7.40
C ALA A 85 -11.98 -3.51 -7.76
N GLU A 86 -12.47 -3.11 -8.94
CA GLU A 86 -12.54 -1.70 -9.36
C GLU A 86 -13.36 -0.85 -8.39
N LYS A 87 -14.53 -1.33 -7.95
CA LYS A 87 -15.36 -0.63 -6.95
C LYS A 87 -14.65 -0.45 -5.61
N ARG A 88 -13.73 -1.36 -5.26
CA ARG A 88 -13.01 -1.34 -3.98
C ARG A 88 -11.66 -0.62 -4.05
N LYS A 89 -11.26 -0.20 -5.25
CA LYS A 89 -10.02 0.52 -5.53
C LYS A 89 -9.96 1.87 -4.81
N GLU A 90 -11.08 2.58 -4.71
CA GLU A 90 -11.15 3.86 -4.00
C GLU A 90 -10.87 3.69 -2.51
N VAL A 91 -11.42 2.63 -1.91
CA VAL A 91 -11.18 2.28 -0.49
C VAL A 91 -9.70 1.97 -0.26
N MET A 92 -9.07 1.19 -1.14
CA MET A 92 -7.63 0.88 -1.02
C MET A 92 -6.75 2.12 -1.20
N SER A 93 -7.10 2.99 -2.15
CA SER A 93 -6.43 4.28 -2.36
C SER A 93 -6.54 5.17 -1.12
N PHE A 94 -7.72 5.23 -0.51
CA PHE A 94 -7.97 5.96 0.72
C PHE A 94 -7.17 5.39 1.90
N MET A 95 -7.23 4.08 2.13
CA MET A 95 -6.43 3.41 3.18
C MET A 95 -4.94 3.68 3.03
N ARG A 96 -4.43 3.62 1.80
CA ARG A 96 -3.05 3.96 1.48
C ARG A 96 -2.71 5.39 1.90
N LYS A 97 -3.54 6.36 1.52
CA LYS A 97 -3.35 7.78 1.93
C LYS A 97 -3.37 7.91 3.46
N VAL A 98 -4.31 7.26 4.13
CA VAL A 98 -4.40 7.31 5.60
C VAL A 98 -3.17 6.69 6.28
N ILE A 99 -2.59 5.61 5.75
CA ILE A 99 -1.43 4.97 6.40
C ILE A 99 -0.12 5.71 6.08
N ILE A 100 0.03 6.18 4.84
CA ILE A 100 1.30 6.75 4.35
C ILE A 100 1.35 8.24 4.58
N ASP A 101 0.31 8.98 4.23
CA ASP A 101 0.30 10.45 4.35
C ASP A 101 0.26 10.88 5.82
N ARG A 102 -0.22 10.01 6.71
CA ARG A 102 -0.15 10.24 8.15
C ARG A 102 1.24 10.01 8.71
N PHE A 103 2.13 9.27 8.03
CA PHE A 103 3.47 9.02 8.54
C PHE A 103 4.33 10.30 8.46
N ASP A 104 4.36 11.06 9.55
CA ASP A 104 5.13 12.29 9.63
C ASP A 104 6.60 12.00 9.94
N SER A 105 6.88 11.35 11.06
CA SER A 105 8.25 11.13 11.54
C SER A 105 8.38 9.94 12.48
N LEU A 106 9.57 9.33 12.51
CA LEU A 106 9.95 8.33 13.51
C LEU A 106 10.58 9.06 14.71
N THR A 107 10.14 8.73 15.92
CA THR A 107 10.54 9.39 17.17
C THR A 107 10.51 8.40 18.33
N GLN A 108 10.66 8.91 19.55
CA GLN A 108 10.41 8.16 20.77
C GLN A 108 9.42 8.89 21.68
N VAL A 109 8.54 8.12 22.29
CA VAL A 109 7.64 8.57 23.36
C VAL A 109 7.97 7.71 24.58
N ASP A 110 8.37 8.35 25.68
CA ASP A 110 8.77 7.68 26.93
C ASP A 110 9.86 6.60 26.74
N GLY A 111 10.85 6.88 25.87
CA GLY A 111 11.93 5.94 25.54
C GLY A 111 11.51 4.76 24.67
N LYS A 112 10.24 4.70 24.23
CA LYS A 112 9.72 3.66 23.35
C LYS A 112 9.64 4.17 21.90
N PRO A 113 9.93 3.32 20.90
CA PRO A 113 9.78 3.69 19.50
C PRO A 113 8.35 4.17 19.20
N ALA A 114 8.24 5.27 18.47
CA ALA A 114 6.95 5.86 18.12
C ALA A 114 6.97 6.49 16.73
N ILE A 115 5.81 6.52 16.07
CA ILE A 115 5.59 7.24 14.81
C ILE A 115 4.66 8.41 15.11
N ASN A 116 5.08 9.62 14.76
CA ASN A 116 4.19 10.77 14.71
C ASN A 116 3.25 10.62 13.50
N LEU A 117 1.95 10.64 13.77
CA LEU A 117 0.88 10.54 12.79
C LEU A 117 0.27 11.90 12.42
N GLY A 118 0.89 13.00 12.84
CA GLY A 118 0.44 14.36 12.56
C GLY A 118 -0.73 14.84 13.43
N PRO A 119 -1.24 16.05 13.15
CA PRO A 119 -2.21 16.73 13.99
C PRO A 119 -3.61 16.11 13.92
N VAL A 120 -4.43 16.45 14.91
CA VAL A 120 -5.87 16.17 14.91
C VAL A 120 -6.63 17.45 14.61
N GLU A 121 -7.63 17.36 13.74
CA GLU A 121 -8.53 18.48 13.45
C GLU A 121 -9.13 19.05 14.75
N GLY A 122 -9.08 20.37 14.90
CA GLY A 122 -9.53 21.07 16.11
C GLY A 122 -8.55 21.06 17.29
N GLN A 123 -7.39 20.39 17.19
CA GLN A 123 -6.35 20.38 18.22
C GLN A 123 -4.96 20.65 17.62
N ASN A 124 -4.76 21.85 17.07
CA ASN A 124 -3.54 22.23 16.34
C ASN A 124 -2.24 22.14 17.16
N SER A 125 -2.31 22.04 18.48
CA SER A 125 -1.15 21.88 19.36
C SER A 125 -0.81 20.43 19.72
N LYS A 126 -1.57 19.45 19.22
CA LYS A 126 -1.37 18.03 19.54
C LYS A 126 -1.32 17.16 18.30
N ASN A 127 -0.47 16.15 18.37
CA ASN A 127 -0.32 15.12 17.35
C ASN A 127 -0.69 13.74 17.90
N ILE A 128 -1.15 12.85 17.02
CA ILE A 128 -1.30 11.43 17.35
C ILE A 128 0.07 10.76 17.20
N PHE A 129 0.43 9.91 18.16
CA PHE A 129 1.62 9.08 18.12
C PHE A 129 1.22 7.61 18.21
N ALA A 130 1.70 6.78 17.29
CA ALA A 130 1.63 5.33 17.37
C ALA A 130 2.89 4.82 18.10
N VAL A 131 2.74 4.40 19.36
CA VAL A 131 3.86 3.98 20.23
C VAL A 131 3.89 2.45 20.33
N LEU A 132 5.05 1.85 20.11
CA LEU A 132 5.26 0.41 20.27
C LEU A 132 5.50 0.08 21.75
N ILE A 133 4.55 -0.62 22.35
CA ILE A 133 4.56 -1.03 23.76
C ILE A 133 4.28 -2.52 23.81
N ASP A 134 5.24 -3.32 24.27
CA ASP A 134 5.07 -4.77 24.48
C ASP A 134 4.52 -5.49 23.24
N GLN A 135 5.06 -5.13 22.06
CA GLN A 135 4.65 -5.59 20.71
C GLN A 135 3.28 -5.09 20.22
N GLU A 136 2.60 -4.25 20.99
CA GLU A 136 1.34 -3.61 20.58
C GLU A 136 1.54 -2.15 20.18
N ILE A 137 0.73 -1.69 19.22
CA ILE A 137 0.70 -0.27 18.84
C ILE A 137 -0.39 0.44 19.63
N ILE A 138 0.02 1.35 20.51
CA ILE A 138 -0.88 2.20 21.29
C ILE A 138 -0.90 3.61 20.71
N LEU A 139 -2.10 4.10 20.38
CA LEU A 139 -2.28 5.47 19.90
C LEU A 139 -2.40 6.45 21.08
N ARG A 140 -1.56 7.49 21.09
CA ARG A 140 -1.56 8.54 22.11
C ARG A 140 -1.67 9.92 21.48
N LEU A 141 -2.47 10.79 22.08
CA LEU A 141 -2.55 12.19 21.68
C LEU A 141 -1.64 13.02 22.61
N LEU A 142 -0.54 13.56 22.06
CA LEU A 142 0.48 14.27 22.84
C LEU A 142 0.74 15.65 22.21
N PRO A 143 1.28 16.62 22.97
CA PRO A 143 1.69 17.91 22.40
C PRO A 143 2.64 17.72 21.21
N ALA A 144 2.43 18.49 20.14
CA ALA A 144 3.39 18.57 19.05
C ALA A 144 4.70 19.15 19.62
N LYS A 145 5.81 18.40 19.50
CA LYS A 145 7.16 18.85 19.87
C LYS A 145 7.78 19.65 18.73
#